data_AF-A0A3N5HNS7-F1
#
_entry.id   AF-A0A3N5HNS7-F1
#
_cell.length_a   1.000
_cell.length_b   1.000
_cell.length_c   1.000
_cell.angle_alpha   90.00
_cell.angle_beta   90.00
_cell.angle_gamma   90.00
#
_symmetry.space_group_name_H-M   'P 1'
#
loop_
_entity.id
_entity.type
_entity.pdbx_description
1 polymer ?
#
loop_
_entity_poly.entity_id
_entity_poly.type
_entity_poly.pdbx_seq_one_letter_code
_entity_poly.pdbx_strand_id
1 'polypeptide(L)'
;SLLGRVFMRPVDCPFQAADRWLNELPSAVKVRIVDIHAEATSEKQTIARYLDGRVSAVLGTHTHVPTADAQILAGGTAYQTDVGMTGPYDGVIGRDFDRILTTTVTFEPLHFNVATGDVRICGAVVDIDPKTGLATSIERFEQAVHED
;
A
#
# COMPACT_ATOMS: atom_id res chain seq x y z
N SER A 1 -2.36 5.87 8.60
CA SER A 1 -2.53 5.84 7.14
C SER A 1 -2.54 7.27 6.62
N LEU A 2 -1.96 7.51 5.45
CA LEU A 2 -1.94 8.77 4.71
C LEU A 2 -2.65 8.56 3.37
N LEU A 3 -3.32 9.59 2.86
CA LEU A 3 -3.97 9.55 1.55
C LEU A 3 -3.15 10.36 0.52
N GLY A 4 -2.94 9.79 -0.67
CA GLY A 4 -2.38 10.51 -1.81
C GLY A 4 -3.35 11.55 -2.38
N ARG A 5 -2.84 12.39 -3.28
CA ARG A 5 -3.61 13.45 -3.94
C ARG A 5 -3.59 13.33 -5.46
N VAL A 6 -2.53 12.78 -6.04
CA VAL A 6 -2.41 12.64 -7.49
C VAL A 6 -3.38 11.55 -7.96
N PHE A 7 -4.30 11.90 -8.87
CA PHE A 7 -5.40 11.05 -9.36
C PHE A 7 -6.44 10.65 -8.30
N MET A 8 -6.44 11.29 -7.14
CA MET A 8 -7.37 11.02 -6.03
C MET A 8 -8.19 12.26 -5.67
N ARG A 9 -9.10 12.12 -4.71
CA ARG A 9 -9.87 13.24 -4.18
C ARG A 9 -8.93 14.26 -3.50
N PRO A 10 -9.25 15.56 -3.59
CA PRO A 10 -8.47 16.58 -2.88
C PRO A 10 -8.59 16.36 -1.36
N VAL A 11 -7.44 16.29 -0.70
CA VAL A 11 -7.29 16.20 0.75
C VAL A 11 -6.13 17.09 1.20
N ASP A 12 -5.98 17.25 2.51
CA ASP A 12 -4.84 17.93 3.12
C ASP A 12 -3.51 17.31 2.69
N CYS A 13 -2.43 18.09 2.82
CA CYS A 13 -1.10 17.65 2.41
C CYS A 13 -0.62 16.44 3.22
N PRO A 14 -0.33 15.27 2.59
CA PRO A 14 0.08 14.06 3.33
C PRO A 14 1.41 14.23 4.06
N PHE A 15 2.31 15.07 3.54
CA PHE A 15 3.60 15.40 4.17
C PHE A 15 3.41 16.15 5.49
N GLN A 16 2.57 17.19 5.49
CA GLN A 16 2.26 17.97 6.70
C GLN A 16 1.49 17.14 7.73
N ALA A 17 0.58 16.28 7.26
CA ALA A 17 -0.11 15.33 8.13
C ALA A 17 0.87 14.35 8.79
N ALA A 18 1.83 13.82 8.03
CA ALA A 18 2.86 12.94 8.57
C ALA A 18 3.73 13.65 9.62
N ASP A 19 4.18 14.88 9.35
CA ASP A 19 4.95 15.67 10.31
C ASP A 19 4.20 15.90 11.61
N ARG A 20 2.94 16.35 11.53
CA ARG A 20 2.10 16.58 12.71
C ARG A 20 2.01 15.34 13.57
N TRP A 21 1.64 14.20 12.99
CA TRP A 21 1.49 12.95 13.73
C TRP A 21 2.82 12.44 14.29
N LEU A 22 3.91 12.50 13.52
CA LEU A 22 5.22 12.07 14.01
C LEU A 22 5.75 12.93 15.16
N ASN A 23 5.38 14.22 15.20
CA ASN A 23 5.74 15.14 16.29
C ASN A 23 4.89 14.94 17.55
N GLU A 24 3.65 14.47 17.40
CA GLU A 24 2.75 14.18 18.52
C GLU A 24 3.04 12.82 19.20
N LEU A 25 3.71 11.90 18.48
CA LEU A 25 4.05 10.59 19.03
C LEU A 25 5.10 10.69 20.16
N PRO A 26 4.90 9.98 21.30
CA PRO A 26 5.92 9.89 22.33
C PRO A 26 7.24 9.35 21.79
N SER A 27 8.36 9.88 22.27
CA SER A 27 9.70 9.44 21.84
C SER A 27 10.01 7.96 22.13
N ALA A 28 9.24 7.34 23.03
CA ALA A 28 9.28 5.93 23.36
C ALA A 28 8.67 5.04 22.25
N VAL A 29 7.81 5.57 21.38
CA VAL A 29 7.24 4.84 20.23
C VAL A 29 8.29 4.80 19.13
N LYS A 30 9.08 3.72 19.12
CA LYS A 30 10.14 3.47 18.13
C LYS A 30 9.62 2.84 16.85
N VAL A 31 8.75 1.84 16.99
CA VAL A 31 8.17 1.12 15.85
C VAL A 31 7.00 1.91 15.28
N ARG A 32 7.12 2.33 14.02
CA ARG A 32 6.16 3.22 13.34
C ARG A 32 5.93 2.72 11.93
N ILE A 33 4.68 2.41 11.59
CA ILE A 33 4.31 1.89 10.28
C ILE A 33 3.36 2.90 9.62
N VAL A 34 3.66 3.25 8.38
CA VAL A 34 2.85 4.16 7.57
C VAL A 34 2.29 3.41 6.37
N ASP A 35 0.97 3.28 6.34
CA ASP A 35 0.23 2.93 5.13
C ASP A 35 0.03 4.20 4.28
N ILE A 36 0.45 4.17 3.02
CA ILE A 36 0.20 5.22 2.02
C ILE A 36 -0.83 4.70 1.02
N HIS A 37 -2.08 5.10 1.21
CA HIS A 37 -3.16 4.80 0.28
C HIS A 37 -3.16 5.84 -0.84
N ALA A 38 -2.52 5.53 -1.98
CA ALA A 38 -2.30 6.48 -3.06
C ALA A 38 -2.32 5.81 -4.45
N GLU A 39 -2.64 6.56 -5.50
CA GLU A 39 -2.60 6.06 -6.88
C GLU A 39 -1.22 6.22 -7.52
N ALA A 40 -0.68 7.44 -7.55
CA ALA A 40 0.56 7.71 -8.27
C ALA A 40 1.80 7.13 -7.57
N THR A 41 2.56 6.30 -8.29
CA THR A 41 3.81 5.71 -7.82
C THR A 41 4.86 6.76 -7.45
N SER A 42 4.90 7.89 -8.17
CA SER A 42 5.79 9.03 -7.87
C SER A 42 5.47 9.66 -6.51
N GLU A 43 4.19 9.79 -6.16
CA GLU A 43 3.76 10.33 -4.88
C GLU A 43 4.15 9.39 -3.73
N LYS A 44 3.89 8.08 -3.87
CA LYS A 44 4.30 7.06 -2.89
C LYS A 44 5.80 7.06 -2.65
N GLN A 45 6.61 7.05 -3.71
CA GLN A 45 8.06 7.08 -3.63
C GLN A 45 8.62 8.36 -2.99
N THR A 46 7.97 9.49 -3.25
CA THR A 46 8.36 10.79 -2.69
C THR A 46 8.07 10.85 -1.19
N ILE A 47 6.87 10.43 -0.77
CA ILE A 47 6.51 10.38 0.65
C ILE A 47 7.40 9.38 1.39
N ALA A 48 7.67 8.21 0.82
CA ALA A 48 8.56 7.23 1.45
C ALA A 48 9.96 7.77 1.71
N ARG A 49 10.57 8.45 0.72
CA ARG A 49 11.88 9.10 0.88
C ARG A 49 11.85 10.26 1.87
N TYR A 50 10.73 10.96 1.95
CA TYR A 50 10.53 12.03 2.93
C TYR A 50 10.45 11.51 4.37
N LEU A 51 9.96 10.27 4.55
CA LEU A 51 9.82 9.60 5.84
C LEU A 51 10.99 8.68 6.19
N ASP A 52 11.94 8.50 5.28
CA ASP A 52 13.08 7.60 5.47
C ASP A 52 13.88 7.96 6.74
N GLY A 53 14.16 6.94 7.56
CA GLY A 53 14.80 7.06 8.87
C GLY A 53 13.92 7.65 9.98
N ARG A 54 12.69 8.09 9.69
CA ARG A 54 11.73 8.62 10.69
C ARG A 54 10.70 7.59 11.12
N VAL A 55 10.52 6.55 10.31
CA VAL A 55 9.55 5.46 10.51
C VAL A 55 10.19 4.11 10.18
N SER A 56 9.62 3.03 10.69
CA SER A 56 10.11 1.67 10.46
C SER A 56 9.76 1.17 9.06
N ALA A 57 8.53 1.43 8.62
CA ALA A 57 8.05 0.98 7.32
C ALA A 57 7.07 1.97 6.69
N VAL A 58 7.14 2.07 5.37
CA VAL A 58 6.20 2.79 4.50
C VAL A 58 5.69 1.81 3.45
N LEU A 59 4.44 1.39 3.60
CA LEU A 59 3.81 0.39 2.72
C LEU A 59 2.71 1.07 1.91
N GLY A 60 2.83 1.07 0.59
CA GLY A 60 1.78 1.61 -0.26
C GLY A 60 0.61 0.64 -0.41
N THR A 61 -0.58 1.19 -0.59
CA THR A 61 -1.83 0.48 -0.92
C THR A 61 -2.58 1.25 -2.02
N HIS A 62 -3.78 0.76 -2.41
CA HIS A 62 -4.75 1.33 -3.37
C HIS A 62 -4.77 0.66 -4.74
N THR A 63 -3.62 0.36 -5.35
CA THR A 63 -3.61 -0.04 -6.77
C THR A 63 -3.97 -1.52 -6.98
N HIS A 64 -4.08 -2.28 -5.89
CA HIS A 64 -4.46 -3.70 -5.84
C HIS A 64 -3.51 -4.67 -6.58
N VAL A 65 -2.38 -4.19 -7.09
CA VAL A 65 -1.37 -4.99 -7.78
C VAL A 65 -0.06 -4.92 -7.00
N PRO A 66 0.46 -6.03 -6.46
CA PRO A 66 1.67 -6.01 -5.65
C PRO A 66 2.88 -5.64 -6.52
N THR A 67 3.72 -4.75 -6.00
CA THR A 67 4.95 -4.32 -6.70
C THR A 67 6.17 -5.15 -6.27
N ALA A 68 7.12 -5.33 -7.19
CA ALA A 68 8.34 -6.10 -6.96
C ALA A 68 9.52 -5.24 -6.45
N ASP A 69 9.24 -4.09 -5.82
CA ASP A 69 10.22 -3.07 -5.44
C ASP A 69 10.47 -2.97 -3.93
N ALA A 70 10.11 -4.03 -3.19
CA ALA A 70 10.36 -4.15 -1.76
C ALA A 70 11.86 -3.96 -1.46
N GLN A 71 12.18 -3.00 -0.59
CA GLN A 71 13.56 -2.66 -0.24
C GLN A 71 13.66 -1.95 1.12
N ILE A 72 14.87 -1.94 1.69
CA ILE A 72 15.21 -1.04 2.79
C ILE A 72 15.84 0.22 2.19
N LEU A 73 15.29 1.38 2.51
CA LEU A 73 15.81 2.68 2.09
C LEU A 73 17.09 3.05 2.88
N ALA A 74 17.82 4.06 2.44
CA ALA A 74 19.14 4.41 2.98
C ALA A 74 19.10 4.79 4.48
N GLY A 75 18.00 5.38 4.95
CA GLY A 75 17.76 5.71 6.35
C GLY A 75 17.24 4.55 7.21
N GLY A 76 17.06 3.35 6.64
CA GLY A 76 16.62 2.15 7.36
C GLY A 76 15.10 1.95 7.40
N THR A 77 14.33 2.70 6.61
CA THR A 77 12.89 2.48 6.47
C THR A 77 12.60 1.40 5.42
N ALA A 78 11.80 0.38 5.77
CA ALA A 78 11.28 -0.58 4.80
C ALA A 78 10.25 0.06 3.87
N TYR A 79 10.29 -0.26 2.58
CA TYR A 79 9.42 0.33 1.57
C TYR A 79 8.94 -0.69 0.54
N GLN A 80 7.66 -0.58 0.14
CA GLN A 80 7.09 -1.23 -1.05
C GLN A 80 6.03 -0.29 -1.66
N THR A 81 6.04 -0.10 -2.99
CA THR A 81 5.12 0.83 -3.66
C THR A 81 3.66 0.39 -3.56
N ASP A 82 3.33 -0.89 -3.68
CA ASP A 82 2.00 -1.38 -3.35
C ASP A 82 2.09 -2.81 -2.82
N VAL A 83 1.48 -3.06 -1.66
CA VAL A 83 1.43 -4.41 -1.07
C VAL A 83 0.47 -5.34 -1.80
N GLY A 84 -0.37 -4.82 -2.69
CA GLY A 84 -1.37 -5.58 -3.42
C GLY A 84 -2.70 -5.69 -2.68
N MET A 85 -3.58 -6.52 -3.22
CA MET A 85 -4.91 -6.78 -2.67
C MET A 85 -4.96 -8.17 -2.03
N THR A 86 -5.73 -8.30 -0.96
CA THR A 86 -6.24 -9.61 -0.51
C THR A 86 -7.67 -9.76 -1.02
N GLY A 87 -7.90 -10.71 -1.92
CA GLY A 87 -9.16 -10.86 -2.63
C GLY A 87 -9.01 -11.62 -3.96
N PRO A 88 -10.04 -11.59 -4.82
CA PRO A 88 -10.08 -12.34 -6.08
C PRO A 88 -9.18 -11.70 -7.16
N TYR A 89 -8.28 -12.49 -7.73
CA TYR A 89 -7.38 -12.10 -8.83
C TYR A 89 -7.90 -12.49 -10.21
N ASP A 90 -8.89 -13.39 -10.29
CA ASP A 90 -9.60 -13.70 -11.52
C ASP A 90 -10.70 -12.66 -11.76
N GLY A 91 -10.26 -11.46 -12.14
CA GLY A 91 -11.11 -10.29 -12.36
C GLY A 91 -10.28 -9.05 -12.67
N VAL A 92 -10.90 -7.88 -12.59
CA VAL A 92 -10.20 -6.59 -12.74
C VAL A 92 -10.23 -5.87 -11.40
N ILE A 93 -9.08 -5.82 -10.72
CA ILE A 93 -8.92 -5.06 -9.45
C ILE A 93 -9.93 -5.55 -8.39
N GLY A 94 -10.26 -6.85 -8.41
CA GLY A 94 -11.21 -7.50 -7.50
C GLY A 94 -12.67 -7.51 -7.96
N ARG A 95 -12.95 -7.04 -9.19
CA ARG A 95 -14.30 -6.99 -9.76
C ARG A 95 -14.49 -7.97 -10.91
N ASP A 96 -15.74 -8.39 -11.09
CA ASP A 96 -16.17 -9.24 -12.20
C ASP A 96 -15.75 -8.66 -13.56
N PHE A 97 -15.05 -9.46 -14.36
CA PHE A 97 -14.47 -9.03 -15.63
C PHE A 97 -15.53 -8.58 -16.64
N ASP A 98 -16.62 -9.32 -16.80
CA ASP A 98 -17.65 -9.05 -17.82
C ASP A 98 -18.37 -7.72 -17.55
N ARG A 99 -18.61 -7.40 -16.26
CA ARG A 99 -19.21 -6.11 -15.85
C ARG A 99 -18.29 -4.93 -16.15
N ILE A 100 -16.99 -5.08 -15.86
CA ILE A 100 -15.98 -4.05 -16.12
C ILE A 100 -15.79 -3.86 -17.62
N LEU A 101 -15.64 -4.95 -18.38
CA LEU A 101 -15.49 -4.92 -19.83
C LEU A 101 -16.68 -4.21 -20.49
N THR A 102 -17.91 -4.63 -20.15
CA THR A 102 -19.12 -4.04 -20.73
C THR A 102 -19.17 -2.54 -20.45
N THR A 103 -19.01 -2.13 -19.20
CA THR A 103 -19.06 -0.70 -18.82
C THR A 103 -17.96 0.11 -19.51
N THR A 104 -16.76 -0.47 -19.67
CA THR A 104 -15.62 0.22 -20.32
C THR A 104 -15.81 0.37 -21.83
N VAL A 105 -16.38 -0.63 -22.50
CA VAL A 105 -16.58 -0.63 -23.96
C VAL A 105 -17.81 0.18 -24.36
N THR A 106 -18.92 0.04 -23.64
CA THR A 106 -20.21 0.65 -24.01
C THR A 106 -20.47 2.00 -23.33
N PHE A 107 -19.72 2.32 -22.26
CA PHE A 107 -19.99 3.44 -21.36
C PHE A 107 -21.36 3.36 -20.65
N GLU A 108 -22.04 2.21 -20.69
CA GLU A 108 -23.27 1.99 -19.94
C GLU A 108 -22.95 1.57 -18.50
N PRO A 109 -23.55 2.21 -17.48
CA PRO A 109 -23.24 1.91 -16.09
C PRO A 109 -23.82 0.56 -15.66
N LEU A 110 -22.96 -0.33 -15.17
CA LEU A 110 -23.34 -1.57 -14.50
C LEU A 110 -22.86 -1.60 -13.05
N HIS A 111 -23.52 -2.41 -12.22
CA HIS A 111 -23.01 -2.72 -10.89
C HIS A 111 -21.73 -3.56 -11.00
N PHE A 112 -20.65 -3.10 -10.34
CA PHE A 112 -19.39 -3.82 -10.25
C PHE A 112 -19.43 -4.84 -9.12
N ASN A 113 -19.89 -6.05 -9.45
CA ASN A 113 -19.88 -7.18 -8.54
C ASN A 113 -18.44 -7.58 -8.18
N VAL A 114 -18.26 -8.14 -6.99
CA VAL A 114 -16.98 -8.70 -6.54
C VAL A 114 -16.77 -10.02 -7.29
N ALA A 115 -15.57 -10.23 -7.83
CA ALA A 115 -15.20 -11.51 -8.43
C ALA A 115 -15.07 -12.62 -7.36
N THR A 116 -14.99 -13.89 -7.76
CA THR A 116 -14.91 -15.00 -6.79
C THR A 116 -13.78 -15.99 -7.09
N GLY A 117 -13.16 -15.94 -8.27
CA GLY A 117 -12.07 -16.84 -8.65
C GLY A 117 -10.71 -16.35 -8.15
N ASP A 118 -9.78 -17.31 -7.98
CA ASP A 118 -8.36 -17.06 -7.69
C ASP A 118 -8.17 -16.08 -6.52
N VAL A 119 -8.71 -16.43 -5.35
CA VAL A 119 -8.55 -15.61 -4.16
C VAL A 119 -7.11 -15.70 -3.69
N ARG A 120 -6.44 -14.55 -3.52
CA ARG A 120 -5.06 -14.45 -3.02
C ARG A 120 -5.00 -13.56 -1.80
N ILE A 121 -3.99 -13.80 -0.96
CA ILE A 121 -3.57 -12.90 0.11
C ILE A 121 -2.26 -12.26 -0.33
N CYS A 122 -2.18 -10.93 -0.25
CA CYS A 122 -0.96 -10.18 -0.48
C CYS A 122 -0.57 -9.37 0.75
N GLY A 123 0.74 -9.21 0.95
CA GLY A 123 1.27 -8.40 2.03
C GLY A 123 2.79 -8.31 2.00
N ALA A 124 3.34 -7.76 3.08
CA ALA A 124 4.77 -7.66 3.32
C ALA A 124 5.08 -8.09 4.76
N VAL A 125 6.12 -8.91 4.91
CA VAL A 125 6.73 -9.25 6.19
C VAL A 125 7.91 -8.32 6.41
N VAL A 126 7.94 -7.62 7.53
CA VAL A 126 8.98 -6.63 7.85
C VAL A 126 9.57 -6.96 9.21
N ASP A 127 10.88 -7.22 9.26
CA ASP A 127 11.60 -7.32 10.54
C ASP A 127 12.07 -5.93 10.97
N ILE A 128 11.86 -5.60 12.24
CA ILE A 128 12.17 -4.28 12.81
C ILE A 128 12.96 -4.48 14.10
N ASP A 129 14.10 -3.80 14.22
CA ASP A 129 14.84 -3.76 15.48
C ASP A 129 14.08 -2.89 16.50
N PRO A 130 13.59 -3.44 17.62
CA PRO A 130 12.80 -2.69 18.58
C PRO A 130 13.59 -1.61 19.33
N LYS A 131 14.94 -1.68 19.34
CA LYS A 131 15.77 -0.68 20.01
C LYS A 131 15.92 0.58 19.16
N THR A 132 16.13 0.42 17.86
CA THR A 132 16.33 1.54 16.93
C THR A 132 15.03 2.00 16.28
N GLY A 133 14.06 1.09 16.11
CA GLY A 133 12.85 1.32 15.33
C GLY A 133 13.06 1.23 13.82
N LEU A 134 14.24 0.81 13.36
CA LEU A 134 14.58 0.69 11.94
C LEU A 134 14.34 -0.74 11.45
N ALA A 135 13.99 -0.87 10.17
CA ALA A 135 13.77 -2.16 9.55
C ALA A 135 15.09 -2.85 9.19
N THR A 136 15.13 -4.16 9.37
CA THR A 136 16.28 -5.01 9.02
C THR A 136 16.02 -5.85 7.78
N SER A 137 14.76 -6.11 7.45
CA SER A 137 14.35 -6.87 6.26
C SER A 137 12.95 -6.45 5.80
N ILE A 138 12.65 -6.69 4.52
CA ILE A 138 11.29 -6.70 3.99
C ILE A 138 11.17 -7.80 2.94
N GLU A 139 10.14 -8.61 3.04
CA GLU A 139 9.77 -9.64 2.07
C GLU A 139 8.31 -9.48 1.68
N ARG A 140 8.05 -9.28 0.38
CA ARG A 140 6.68 -9.30 -0.15
C ARG A 140 6.20 -10.76 -0.24
N PHE A 141 4.91 -10.99 -0.01
CA PHE A 141 4.29 -12.27 -0.30
C PHE A 141 2.97 -12.10 -1.05
N GLU A 142 2.69 -13.09 -1.89
CA GLU A 142 1.44 -13.27 -2.62
C GLU A 142 1.14 -14.76 -2.62
N GLN A 143 0.01 -15.15 -2.04
CA GLN A 143 -0.34 -16.56 -1.84
C GLN A 143 -1.79 -16.80 -2.23
N ALA A 144 -2.02 -17.78 -3.12
CA ALA A 144 -3.36 -18.27 -3.41
C ALA A 144 -3.97 -18.96 -2.19
N VAL A 145 -5.23 -18.66 -1.90
CA VAL A 145 -6.03 -19.33 -0.89
C VAL A 145 -6.74 -20.49 -1.57
N HIS A 146 -6.34 -21.71 -1.24
CA HIS A 146 -7.07 -22.90 -1.63
C HIS A 146 -8.11 -23.21 -0.55
N GLU A 147 -9.36 -23.46 -0.95
CA GLU A 147 -10.32 -24.14 -0.08
C GLU A 147 -9.97 -25.63 -0.09
N ASP A 148 -9.63 -26.19 1.08
CA ASP A 148 -9.47 -27.64 1.29
C ASP A 148 -10.82 -28.39 1.12
#